data_AF-A0A1H7UC82-F1
#
_entry.id   AF-A0A1H7UC82-F1
#
_cell.length_a   1.000
_cell.length_b   1.000
_cell.length_c   1.000
_cell.angle_alpha   90.00
_cell.angle_beta   90.00
_cell.angle_gamma   90.00
#
_symmetry.space_group_name_H-M   'P 1'
#
loop_
_entity.id
_entity.type
_entity.pdbx_description
1 polymer ?
#
loop_
_entity_poly.entity_id
_entity_poly.type
_entity_poly.pdbx_seq_one_letter_code
_entity_poly.pdbx_strand_id
1 'polypeptide(L)'
;MNNTQWLDEVKFNEQGLIPAIAQHHQTGRVLMVAWMNRESLALTAEKNQAVYYSRSRSKLWHKGEESGHFQTVHEIRLDCDADVIVLQIEQHGGIACHTGRESCFYRRLTSNGWEIVDAQLKDPNQIYGEKSENAHSKVMNASTAQAEQVDVLHYLGQMMAERKSADPDSSYVAKLYHKGLNKILEKIGEESFETVIAAKDFKQEATLDHQNDLIYEVADVWFHTIVMLGYFDLDIQLVLNELARRQGLSGLVEKANRTH
;
A
#
# COMPACT_ATOMS: atom_id res chain seq x y z
N MET A 1 17.50 36.15 -6.28
CA MET A 1 18.32 35.17 -7.02
C MET A 1 18.42 33.95 -6.12
N ASN A 2 18.03 32.76 -6.61
CA ASN A 2 18.20 31.55 -5.82
C ASN A 2 19.70 31.26 -5.68
N ASN A 3 20.19 30.99 -4.47
CA ASN A 3 21.57 30.57 -4.31
C ASN A 3 21.70 29.13 -4.84
N THR A 4 22.45 28.96 -5.92
CA THR A 4 22.66 27.66 -6.59
C THR A 4 24.05 27.08 -6.36
N GLN A 5 24.89 27.71 -5.53
CA GLN A 5 26.27 27.26 -5.25
C GLN A 5 26.33 25.84 -4.65
N TRP A 6 25.28 25.39 -3.95
CA TRP A 6 25.18 24.02 -3.44
C TRP A 6 25.21 22.95 -4.54
N LEU A 7 24.91 23.30 -5.81
CA LEU A 7 25.06 22.39 -6.95
C LEU A 7 26.54 22.07 -7.26
N ASP A 8 27.49 22.89 -6.78
CA ASP A 8 28.93 22.66 -6.94
C ASP A 8 29.51 21.66 -5.94
N GLU A 9 28.76 21.32 -4.88
CA GLU A 9 29.06 20.22 -3.96
C GLU A 9 28.63 18.85 -4.52
N VAL A 10 27.78 18.84 -5.57
CA VAL A 10 27.19 17.63 -6.17
C VAL A 10 28.07 17.09 -7.30
N LYS A 11 28.52 15.84 -7.18
CA LYS A 11 29.35 15.17 -8.20
C LYS A 11 28.48 14.56 -9.30
N PHE A 12 28.31 15.32 -10.38
CA PHE A 12 27.81 14.79 -11.64
C PHE A 12 28.89 13.94 -12.33
N ASN A 13 28.49 12.83 -12.95
CA ASN A 13 29.39 11.97 -13.72
C ASN A 13 29.83 12.62 -15.06
N GLU A 14 30.65 11.92 -15.84
CA GLU A 14 31.15 12.37 -17.15
C GLU A 14 30.06 12.78 -18.16
N GLN A 15 28.82 12.32 -17.98
CA GLN A 15 27.66 12.67 -18.82
C GLN A 15 26.88 13.89 -18.29
N GLY A 16 27.35 14.52 -17.21
CA GLY A 16 26.66 15.61 -16.52
C GLY A 16 25.45 15.14 -15.69
N LEU A 17 25.42 13.87 -15.29
CA LEU A 17 24.27 13.24 -14.63
C LEU A 17 24.61 12.69 -13.24
N ILE A 18 23.61 12.69 -12.34
CA ILE A 18 23.65 12.04 -11.03
C ILE A 18 22.43 11.10 -10.89
N PRO A 19 22.55 9.89 -10.30
CA PRO A 19 21.41 9.07 -9.93
C PRO A 19 20.60 9.71 -8.79
N ALA A 20 19.27 9.69 -8.94
CA ALA A 20 18.32 10.14 -7.94
C ALA A 20 17.36 9.00 -7.56
N ILE A 21 17.35 8.63 -6.28
CA ILE A 21 16.45 7.66 -5.66
C ILE A 21 15.21 8.40 -5.15
N ALA A 22 14.04 8.09 -5.68
CA ALA A 22 12.77 8.56 -5.12
C ALA A 22 12.31 7.59 -4.02
N GLN A 23 12.14 8.08 -2.80
CA GLN A 23 11.71 7.32 -1.62
C GLN A 23 10.44 7.93 -1.04
N HIS A 24 9.47 7.10 -0.64
CA HIS A 24 8.21 7.57 -0.08
C HIS A 24 8.41 8.13 1.33
N HIS A 25 8.13 9.42 1.54
CA HIS A 25 8.59 10.17 2.72
C HIS A 25 8.07 9.63 4.07
N GLN A 26 6.91 8.96 4.10
CA GLN A 26 6.34 8.37 5.32
C GLN A 26 6.78 6.93 5.60
N THR A 27 6.99 6.12 4.56
CA THR A 27 7.13 4.66 4.68
C THR A 27 8.57 4.19 4.43
N GLY A 28 9.44 5.05 3.93
CA GLY A 28 10.80 4.69 3.52
C GLY A 28 10.87 3.78 2.30
N ARG A 29 9.75 3.49 1.63
CA ARG A 29 9.70 2.60 0.46
C ARG A 29 10.37 3.24 -0.75
N VAL A 30 11.32 2.55 -1.37
CA VAL A 30 11.99 3.04 -2.60
C VAL A 30 11.06 2.84 -3.79
N LEU A 31 10.75 3.93 -4.50
CA LEU A 31 9.74 3.98 -5.55
C LEU A 31 10.35 3.91 -6.95
N MET A 32 11.42 4.65 -7.22
CA MET A 32 12.10 4.61 -8.52
C MET A 32 13.52 5.16 -8.41
N VAL A 33 14.36 4.80 -9.38
CA VAL A 33 15.62 5.49 -9.66
C VAL A 33 15.52 6.12 -11.04
N ALA A 34 15.94 7.37 -11.13
CA ALA A 34 16.09 8.11 -12.38
C ALA A 34 17.42 8.88 -12.36
N TRP A 35 17.68 9.63 -13.43
CA TRP A 35 18.86 10.48 -13.54
C TRP A 35 18.45 11.95 -13.48
N MET A 36 19.28 12.77 -12.87
CA MET A 36 19.16 14.22 -12.90
C MET A 36 20.40 14.81 -13.58
N ASN A 37 20.22 15.78 -14.47
CA ASN A 37 21.26 16.77 -14.77
C ASN A 37 21.16 17.95 -13.79
N ARG A 38 22.19 18.80 -13.75
CA ARG A 38 22.24 19.98 -12.87
C ARG A 38 21.01 20.89 -12.96
N GLU A 39 20.44 21.07 -14.15
CA GLU A 39 19.23 21.85 -14.40
C GLU A 39 17.99 21.20 -13.76
N SER A 40 17.78 19.89 -13.96
CA SER A 40 16.65 19.17 -13.37
C SER A 40 16.70 19.12 -11.84
N LEU A 41 17.90 19.03 -11.25
CA LEU A 41 18.08 19.13 -9.80
C LEU A 41 17.76 20.53 -9.26
N ALA A 42 18.24 21.58 -9.95
CA ALA A 42 17.91 22.97 -9.61
C ALA A 42 16.39 23.23 -9.66
N LEU A 43 15.73 22.80 -10.74
CA LEU A 43 14.27 22.90 -10.90
C LEU A 43 13.50 22.09 -9.86
N THR A 44 14.05 20.96 -9.41
CA THR A 44 13.43 20.13 -8.36
C THR A 44 13.44 20.85 -7.01
N ALA A 45 14.58 21.42 -6.64
CA ALA A 45 14.72 22.21 -5.41
C ALA A 45 13.95 23.54 -5.45
N GLU A 46 13.78 24.15 -6.63
CA GLU A 46 12.97 25.37 -6.79
C GLU A 46 11.47 25.10 -6.71
N LYS A 47 10.98 24.01 -7.32
CA LYS A 47 9.54 23.72 -7.44
C LYS A 47 8.98 22.83 -6.34
N ASN A 48 9.83 22.19 -5.52
CA ASN A 48 9.47 21.08 -4.65
C ASN A 48 8.72 19.95 -5.41
N GLN A 49 9.11 19.69 -6.65
CA GLN A 49 8.50 18.69 -7.54
C GLN A 49 9.59 17.94 -8.30
N ALA A 50 9.51 16.61 -8.39
CA ALA A 50 10.59 15.82 -8.99
C ALA A 50 10.69 16.04 -10.52
N VAL A 51 11.81 16.63 -10.94
CA VAL A 51 12.20 16.82 -12.34
C VAL A 51 13.40 15.93 -12.63
N TYR A 52 13.30 15.11 -13.66
CA TYR A 52 14.37 14.18 -14.06
C TYR A 52 14.91 14.55 -15.45
N TYR A 53 16.08 14.01 -15.79
CA TYR A 53 16.65 14.05 -17.12
C TYR A 53 16.50 12.70 -17.83
N SER A 54 15.73 12.68 -18.92
CA SER A 54 15.47 11.47 -19.69
C SER A 54 16.61 11.17 -20.65
N ARG A 55 17.54 10.28 -20.25
CA ARG A 55 18.73 9.89 -21.05
C ARG A 55 18.42 9.42 -22.47
N SER A 56 17.23 8.87 -22.74
CA SER A 56 16.81 8.38 -24.06
C SER A 56 16.04 9.41 -24.90
N ARG A 57 15.44 10.43 -24.27
CA ARG A 57 14.77 11.56 -24.94
C ARG A 57 15.64 12.84 -24.97
N SER A 58 16.83 12.80 -24.34
CA SER A 58 17.79 13.88 -24.14
C SER A 58 17.20 15.21 -23.64
N LYS A 59 16.15 15.13 -22.82
CA LYS A 59 15.41 16.30 -22.31
C LYS A 59 14.99 16.16 -20.85
N LEU A 60 14.63 17.29 -20.25
CA LEU A 60 13.89 17.32 -18.98
C LEU A 60 12.57 16.54 -19.06
N TRP A 61 12.17 15.97 -17.93
CA TRP A 61 10.92 15.26 -17.73
C TRP A 61 10.40 15.58 -16.32
N HIS A 62 9.33 16.37 -16.23
CA HIS A 62 8.63 16.53 -14.97
C HIS A 62 7.76 15.29 -14.76
N LYS A 63 8.03 14.51 -13.70
CA LYS A 63 7.28 13.28 -13.43
C LYS A 63 5.83 13.65 -13.17
N GLY A 64 4.93 13.13 -14.00
CA GLY A 64 3.49 13.38 -13.94
C GLY A 64 2.89 14.19 -15.10
N GLU A 65 3.68 14.92 -15.92
CA GLU A 65 3.13 15.71 -17.04
C GLU A 65 2.26 14.91 -18.01
N GLU A 66 2.70 13.70 -18.38
CA GLU A 66 2.01 12.82 -19.34
C GLU A 66 0.91 11.96 -18.68
N SER A 67 0.73 11.98 -17.35
CA SER A 67 -0.09 10.98 -16.63
C SER A 67 -0.78 11.42 -15.33
N GLY A 68 -0.64 12.67 -14.89
CA GLY A 68 -1.14 13.19 -13.61
C GLY A 68 -0.39 12.68 -12.36
N HIS A 69 0.53 11.73 -12.49
CA HIS A 69 1.23 11.09 -11.38
C HIS A 69 2.46 11.89 -10.92
N PHE A 70 2.22 13.09 -10.39
CA PHE A 70 3.24 13.99 -9.86
C PHE A 70 3.96 13.45 -8.61
N GLN A 71 5.12 14.03 -8.29
CA GLN A 71 5.90 13.72 -7.09
C GLN A 71 6.24 15.03 -6.37
N THR A 72 5.63 15.28 -5.21
CA THR A 72 5.96 16.42 -4.34
C THR A 72 7.19 16.06 -3.51
N VAL A 73 8.17 16.96 -3.42
CA VAL A 73 9.44 16.72 -2.72
C VAL A 73 9.41 17.42 -1.36
N HIS A 74 9.67 16.66 -0.30
CA HIS A 74 9.72 17.15 1.09
C HIS A 74 11.15 17.32 1.60
N GLU A 75 12.09 16.50 1.11
CA GLU A 75 13.51 16.57 1.46
C GLU A 75 14.37 16.13 0.26
N ILE A 76 15.53 16.76 0.09
CA ILE A 76 16.58 16.32 -0.83
C ILE A 76 17.82 16.03 0.03
N ARG A 77 18.31 14.79 -0.04
CA ARG A 77 19.49 14.33 0.69
C ARG A 77 20.57 13.92 -0.30
N LEU A 78 21.81 14.23 0.05
CA LEU A 78 23.03 13.89 -0.67
C LEU A 78 23.82 12.90 0.18
N ASP A 79 24.52 11.95 -0.43
CA ASP A 79 25.33 10.95 0.27
C ASP A 79 26.75 11.45 0.63
N CYS A 80 27.56 10.58 1.24
CA CYS A 80 28.80 11.00 1.91
C CYS A 80 29.96 11.33 0.96
N ASP A 81 29.94 10.79 -0.25
CA ASP A 81 30.81 11.18 -1.37
C ASP A 81 30.07 11.94 -2.48
N ALA A 82 28.80 12.30 -2.28
CA ALA A 82 28.03 13.26 -3.07
C ALA A 82 27.79 12.88 -4.54
N ASP A 83 27.69 11.58 -4.86
CA ASP A 83 27.32 11.07 -6.19
C ASP A 83 26.00 10.28 -6.26
N VAL A 84 25.24 10.18 -5.15
CA VAL A 84 23.83 9.77 -5.16
C VAL A 84 22.93 10.74 -4.37
N ILE A 85 21.75 11.02 -4.92
CA ILE A 85 20.69 11.79 -4.25
C ILE A 85 19.54 10.89 -3.82
N VAL A 86 18.99 11.13 -2.63
CA VAL A 86 17.70 10.60 -2.18
C VAL A 86 16.69 11.73 -2.06
N LEU A 87 15.55 11.59 -2.74
CA LEU A 87 14.40 12.48 -2.64
C LEU A 87 13.37 11.83 -1.72
N GLN A 88 13.01 12.48 -0.61
CA GLN A 88 11.81 12.09 0.16
C GLN A 88 10.61 12.73 -0.51
N ILE A 89 9.70 11.91 -1.07
CA ILE A 89 8.59 12.39 -1.91
C ILE A 89 7.23 11.81 -1.49
N GLU A 90 6.17 12.57 -1.78
CA GLU A 90 4.78 12.10 -1.85
C GLU A 90 4.45 11.76 -3.32
N GLN A 91 4.01 10.53 -3.59
CA GLN A 91 3.66 10.09 -4.95
C GLN A 91 2.17 10.25 -5.21
N HIS A 92 1.78 11.32 -5.91
CA HIS A 92 0.38 11.59 -6.23
C HIS A 92 -0.24 10.48 -7.07
N GLY A 93 -1.42 10.01 -6.65
CA GLY A 93 -2.10 8.85 -7.23
C GLY A 93 -1.37 7.52 -7.08
N GLY A 94 -0.38 7.42 -6.17
CA GLY A 94 0.24 6.17 -5.73
C GLY A 94 1.11 5.43 -6.75
N ILE A 95 1.43 6.00 -7.92
CA ILE A 95 2.09 5.27 -9.03
C ILE A 95 3.37 5.99 -9.50
N ALA A 96 4.54 5.47 -9.12
CA ALA A 96 5.81 5.89 -9.72
C ALA A 96 6.10 5.15 -11.04
N CYS A 97 5.71 3.87 -11.15
CA CYS A 97 6.06 3.02 -12.27
C CYS A 97 5.06 3.10 -13.43
N HIS A 98 5.57 3.19 -14.67
CA HIS A 98 4.75 3.13 -15.89
C HIS A 98 4.03 1.77 -16.11
N THR A 99 4.30 0.75 -15.30
CA THR A 99 3.52 -0.49 -15.26
C THR A 99 2.25 -0.36 -14.38
N GLY A 100 1.93 0.85 -13.90
CA GLY A 100 0.79 1.10 -13.01
C GLY A 100 1.02 0.62 -11.58
N ARG A 101 2.28 0.50 -11.17
CA ARG A 101 2.72 0.05 -9.83
C ARG A 101 3.25 1.22 -9.01
N GLU A 102 3.19 1.08 -7.69
CA GLU A 102 3.77 2.04 -6.76
C GLU A 102 5.27 2.20 -7.00
N SER A 103 6.00 1.09 -7.04
CA SER A 103 7.44 1.06 -7.25
C SER A 103 7.84 0.43 -8.59
N CYS A 104 8.98 0.87 -9.13
CA CYS A 104 9.69 0.20 -10.22
C CYS A 104 10.44 -1.07 -9.75
N PHE A 105 10.57 -1.28 -8.44
CA PHE A 105 11.32 -2.39 -7.83
C PHE A 105 10.45 -3.63 -7.53
N TYR A 106 9.34 -3.79 -8.26
CA TYR A 106 8.29 -4.80 -8.09
C TYR A 106 8.69 -6.27 -8.32
N ARG A 107 9.98 -6.61 -8.36
CA ARG A 107 10.47 -7.97 -8.60
C ARG A 107 11.52 -8.37 -7.59
N ARG A 108 11.31 -9.52 -6.96
CA ARG A 108 12.23 -10.13 -5.98
C ARG A 108 12.87 -11.37 -6.58
N LEU A 109 14.14 -11.57 -6.29
CA LEU A 109 14.85 -12.81 -6.62
C LEU A 109 14.50 -13.89 -5.58
N THR A 110 14.06 -15.05 -6.05
CA THR A 110 13.75 -16.24 -5.25
C THR A 110 14.61 -17.43 -5.70
N SER A 111 14.41 -18.60 -5.09
CA SER A 111 14.99 -19.86 -5.58
C SER A 111 14.57 -20.23 -7.01
N ASN A 112 13.47 -19.65 -7.51
CA ASN A 112 12.86 -20.00 -8.80
C ASN A 112 13.15 -18.96 -9.90
N GLY A 113 13.70 -17.79 -9.54
CA GLY A 113 14.04 -16.71 -10.46
C GLY A 113 13.51 -15.35 -10.00
N TRP A 114 13.21 -14.46 -10.95
CA TRP A 114 12.63 -13.14 -10.66
C TRP A 114 11.11 -13.21 -10.65
N GLU A 115 10.52 -13.23 -9.46
CA GLU A 115 9.07 -13.23 -9.24
C GLU A 115 8.55 -11.79 -9.07
N ILE A 116 7.32 -11.51 -9.52
CA ILE A 116 6.64 -10.24 -9.26
C ILE A 116 6.11 -10.25 -7.82
N VAL A 117 6.36 -9.17 -7.08
CA VAL A 117 5.99 -9.02 -5.66
C VAL A 117 5.45 -7.62 -5.30
N ASP A 118 5.15 -6.78 -6.30
CA ASP A 118 4.25 -5.62 -6.10
C ASP A 118 3.01 -5.72 -7.00
N ALA A 119 1.86 -5.43 -6.41
CA ALA A 119 0.54 -5.35 -7.01
C ALA A 119 0.41 -4.21 -8.02
N GLN A 120 -0.45 -4.42 -9.01
CA GLN A 120 -0.72 -3.48 -10.10
C GLN A 120 -1.88 -2.55 -9.72
N LEU A 121 -1.55 -1.42 -9.09
CA LEU A 121 -2.52 -0.44 -8.57
C LEU A 121 -3.43 0.16 -9.66
N LYS A 122 -2.93 0.26 -10.89
CA LYS A 122 -3.74 0.47 -12.10
C LYS A 122 -3.20 -0.38 -13.25
N ASP A 123 -4.09 -0.73 -14.16
CA ASP A 123 -3.74 -1.21 -15.48
C ASP A 123 -2.95 -0.12 -16.26
N PRO A 124 -1.95 -0.46 -17.10
CA PRO A 124 -1.37 0.44 -18.09
C PRO A 124 -2.31 0.75 -19.25
N ASN A 125 -3.13 -0.22 -19.69
CA ASN A 125 -4.40 0.12 -20.33
C ASN A 125 -5.28 0.79 -19.25
N GLN A 126 -6.32 1.53 -19.59
CA GLN A 126 -7.07 2.36 -18.63
C GLN A 126 -6.30 3.60 -18.08
N ILE A 127 -4.97 3.52 -17.81
CA ILE A 127 -4.07 4.69 -17.96
C ILE A 127 -4.04 5.13 -19.43
N TYR A 128 -4.18 4.18 -20.36
CA TYR A 128 -4.40 4.39 -21.79
C TYR A 128 -5.72 3.72 -22.32
N GLY A 129 -6.83 3.74 -21.55
CA GLY A 129 -8.20 3.25 -21.89
C GLY A 129 -8.39 1.72 -22.05
N GLU A 130 -9.56 1.05 -22.12
CA GLU A 130 -11.02 1.21 -21.80
C GLU A 130 -11.68 -0.21 -22.02
N LYS A 131 -12.87 -0.69 -21.57
CA LYS A 131 -13.96 -0.38 -20.60
C LYS A 131 -14.94 -1.60 -20.57
N SER A 132 -15.51 -2.05 -19.43
CA SER A 132 -16.76 -2.88 -19.37
C SER A 132 -17.32 -3.07 -17.93
N GLU A 133 -18.52 -3.66 -17.76
CA GLU A 133 -19.32 -3.65 -16.50
C GLU A 133 -20.13 -4.94 -16.17
N ASN A 134 -20.44 -5.19 -14.88
CA ASN A 134 -21.73 -5.74 -14.38
C ASN A 134 -21.91 -5.43 -12.85
N ALA A 135 -23.05 -5.76 -12.20
CA ALA A 135 -23.51 -5.11 -10.96
C ALA A 135 -22.87 -5.52 -9.60
N HIS A 136 -22.67 -6.81 -9.28
CA HIS A 136 -21.94 -7.20 -8.05
C HIS A 136 -20.43 -7.17 -8.27
N SER A 137 -19.99 -7.59 -9.46
CA SER A 137 -18.63 -7.32 -9.96
C SER A 137 -18.31 -5.83 -10.07
N LYS A 138 -19.29 -4.91 -10.02
CA LYS A 138 -19.05 -3.46 -9.91
C LYS A 138 -18.47 -3.04 -8.57
N VAL A 139 -18.67 -3.80 -7.49
CA VAL A 139 -18.02 -3.50 -6.20
C VAL A 139 -16.54 -3.93 -6.25
N MET A 140 -16.27 -5.16 -6.68
CA MET A 140 -14.91 -5.65 -6.93
C MET A 140 -14.15 -4.78 -7.95
N ASN A 141 -14.79 -4.38 -9.05
CA ASN A 141 -14.19 -3.53 -10.09
C ASN A 141 -14.22 -2.03 -9.78
N ALA A 142 -14.89 -1.58 -8.71
CA ALA A 142 -14.76 -0.22 -8.17
C ALA A 142 -13.71 -0.11 -7.05
N SER A 143 -13.16 -1.24 -6.60
CA SER A 143 -12.13 -1.28 -5.57
C SER A 143 -11.14 -2.42 -5.82
N THR A 144 -10.32 -2.29 -6.87
CA THR A 144 -9.15 -3.17 -7.13
C THR A 144 -8.00 -2.89 -6.16
N ALA A 145 -8.31 -2.75 -4.87
CA ALA A 145 -7.38 -2.57 -3.76
C ALA A 145 -6.77 -3.92 -3.39
N GLN A 146 -5.96 -4.49 -4.29
CA GLN A 146 -5.27 -5.76 -4.04
C GLN A 146 -4.14 -5.53 -3.04
N ALA A 147 -4.46 -5.76 -1.77
CA ALA A 147 -3.69 -5.41 -0.59
C ALA A 147 -2.29 -6.05 -0.54
N GLU A 148 -1.24 -5.22 -0.53
CA GLU A 148 0.13 -5.65 -0.25
C GLU A 148 0.84 -4.73 0.76
N GLN A 149 1.13 -5.32 1.92
CA GLN A 149 2.18 -4.97 2.91
C GLN A 149 2.61 -3.50 3.08
N VAL A 150 1.65 -2.58 3.10
CA VAL A 150 1.22 -2.15 4.44
C VAL A 150 0.42 -3.31 5.03
N ASP A 151 0.73 -3.74 6.25
CA ASP A 151 -0.11 -4.77 6.92
C ASP A 151 -1.52 -4.17 7.06
N VAL A 152 -2.43 -4.61 6.19
CA VAL A 152 -3.77 -4.01 6.08
C VAL A 152 -4.55 -4.21 7.38
N LEU A 153 -4.23 -5.25 8.16
CA LEU A 153 -4.80 -5.46 9.48
C LEU A 153 -4.34 -4.34 10.43
N HIS A 154 -3.05 -3.99 10.39
CA HIS A 154 -2.48 -2.91 11.21
C HIS A 154 -2.97 -1.52 10.75
N TYR A 155 -3.07 -1.27 9.45
CA TYR A 155 -3.67 -0.03 8.92
C TYR A 155 -5.15 0.11 9.31
N LEU A 156 -5.93 -0.97 9.19
CA LEU A 156 -7.31 -1.01 9.69
C LEU A 156 -7.35 -0.76 11.21
N GLY A 157 -6.44 -1.37 11.98
CA GLY A 157 -6.32 -1.17 13.42
C GLY A 157 -6.06 0.29 13.82
N GLN A 158 -5.09 0.95 13.17
CA GLN A 158 -4.80 2.38 13.39
C GLN A 158 -6.02 3.26 13.04
N MET A 159 -6.58 3.09 11.85
CA MET A 159 -7.78 3.80 11.37
C MET A 159 -9.01 3.56 12.28
N MET A 160 -9.11 2.38 12.90
CA MET A 160 -10.18 2.05 13.84
C MET A 160 -9.98 2.72 15.20
N ALA A 161 -8.75 2.80 15.71
CA ALA A 161 -8.44 3.57 16.92
C ALA A 161 -8.80 5.06 16.75
N GLU A 162 -8.44 5.67 15.63
CA GLU A 162 -8.78 7.07 15.31
C GLU A 162 -10.30 7.32 15.28
N ARG A 163 -11.07 6.36 14.74
CA ARG A 163 -12.53 6.48 14.57
C ARG A 163 -13.34 6.21 15.83
N LYS A 164 -12.70 5.80 16.94
CA LYS A 164 -13.36 5.55 18.24
C LYS A 164 -14.06 6.79 18.83
N SER A 165 -13.53 7.97 18.53
CA SER A 165 -14.02 9.27 19.00
C SER A 165 -14.66 10.12 17.89
N ALA A 166 -14.86 9.55 16.69
CA ALA A 166 -15.42 10.26 15.55
C ALA A 166 -16.95 10.34 15.59
N ASP A 167 -17.52 11.30 14.84
CA ASP A 167 -18.97 11.46 14.69
C ASP A 167 -19.62 10.17 14.16
N PRO A 168 -20.73 9.67 14.74
CA PRO A 168 -21.34 8.40 14.33
C PRO A 168 -21.87 8.36 12.89
N ASP A 169 -22.11 9.51 12.25
CA ASP A 169 -22.51 9.58 10.84
C ASP A 169 -21.32 9.82 9.89
N SER A 170 -20.09 10.00 10.41
CA SER A 170 -18.87 10.12 9.59
C SER A 170 -18.43 8.82 8.91
N SER A 171 -18.70 7.65 9.52
CA SER A 171 -18.29 6.35 8.98
C SER A 171 -19.03 5.18 9.63
N TYR A 172 -19.11 4.04 8.93
CA TYR A 172 -19.67 2.80 9.47
C TYR A 172 -18.99 2.35 10.77
N VAL A 173 -17.66 2.51 10.87
CA VAL A 173 -16.88 2.18 12.07
C VAL A 173 -17.26 3.05 13.26
N ALA A 174 -17.36 4.38 13.08
CA ALA A 174 -17.83 5.28 14.15
C ALA A 174 -19.27 4.95 14.58
N LYS A 175 -20.14 4.60 13.62
CA LYS A 175 -21.52 4.15 13.87
C LYS A 175 -21.61 2.84 14.66
N LEU A 176 -20.67 1.91 14.46
CA LEU A 176 -20.54 0.68 15.27
C LEU A 176 -20.08 1.01 16.69
N TYR A 177 -19.05 1.85 16.85
CA TYR A 177 -18.56 2.25 18.17
C TYR A 177 -19.61 2.98 18.99
N HIS A 178 -20.38 3.89 18.39
CA HIS A 178 -21.47 4.59 19.07
C HIS A 178 -22.67 3.66 19.40
N LYS A 179 -22.85 2.53 18.68
CA LYS A 179 -23.80 1.48 19.08
C LYS A 179 -23.26 0.56 20.18
N GLY A 180 -21.96 0.63 20.49
CA GLY A 180 -21.32 -0.09 21.58
C GLY A 180 -21.03 -1.57 21.30
N LEU A 181 -20.31 -2.19 22.24
CA LEU A 181 -19.77 -3.54 22.13
C LEU A 181 -20.78 -4.58 21.63
N ASN A 182 -22.02 -4.56 22.13
CA ASN A 182 -23.02 -5.57 21.80
C ASN A 182 -23.30 -5.64 20.29
N LYS A 183 -23.39 -4.53 19.56
CA LYS A 183 -23.63 -4.59 18.10
C LYS A 183 -22.37 -4.98 17.30
N ILE A 184 -21.18 -4.74 17.85
CA ILE A 184 -19.93 -5.23 17.26
C ILE A 184 -19.86 -6.76 17.39
N LEU A 185 -20.16 -7.30 18.57
CA LEU A 185 -20.21 -8.75 18.82
C LEU A 185 -21.33 -9.44 18.04
N GLU A 186 -22.50 -8.80 17.91
CA GLU A 186 -23.61 -9.28 17.08
C GLU A 186 -23.18 -9.44 15.61
N LYS A 187 -22.48 -8.44 15.04
CA LYS A 187 -21.91 -8.55 13.69
C LYS A 187 -20.91 -9.71 13.59
N ILE A 188 -19.95 -9.85 14.50
CA ILE A 188 -18.99 -10.97 14.49
C ILE A 188 -19.71 -12.33 14.46
N GLY A 189 -20.82 -12.47 15.20
CA GLY A 189 -21.65 -13.68 15.20
C GLY A 189 -22.41 -13.94 13.88
N GLU A 190 -22.88 -12.88 13.21
CA GLU A 190 -23.51 -12.89 11.87
C GLU A 190 -22.51 -13.42 10.83
N GLU A 191 -21.42 -12.69 10.57
CA GLU A 191 -20.42 -13.02 9.53
C GLU A 191 -19.81 -14.41 9.75
N SER A 192 -19.64 -14.83 11.01
CA SER A 192 -19.08 -16.15 11.35
C SER A 192 -20.01 -17.30 10.97
N PHE A 193 -21.32 -17.07 10.96
CA PHE A 193 -22.31 -18.06 10.55
C PHE A 193 -22.53 -18.04 9.03
N GLU A 194 -22.51 -16.84 8.43
CA GLU A 194 -22.62 -16.63 7.00
C GLU A 194 -21.38 -17.22 6.28
N THR A 195 -20.17 -17.05 6.83
CA THR A 195 -18.94 -17.79 6.44
C THR A 195 -19.15 -19.31 6.40
N VAL A 196 -19.82 -19.89 7.41
CA VAL A 196 -20.07 -21.34 7.51
C VAL A 196 -21.08 -21.80 6.46
N ILE A 197 -22.02 -20.93 6.04
CA ILE A 197 -22.94 -21.19 4.95
C ILE A 197 -22.19 -21.14 3.61
N ALA A 198 -21.50 -20.04 3.29
CA ALA A 198 -20.73 -19.90 2.06
C ALA A 198 -19.70 -21.02 1.86
N ALA A 199 -19.03 -21.47 2.93
CA ALA A 199 -18.08 -22.59 2.88
C ALA A 199 -18.71 -23.95 2.54
N LYS A 200 -19.97 -24.17 2.91
CA LYS A 200 -20.75 -25.36 2.50
C LYS A 200 -21.19 -25.25 1.06
N ASP A 201 -21.59 -24.05 0.63
CA ASP A 201 -22.30 -23.86 -0.62
C ASP A 201 -21.29 -23.80 -1.79
N PHE A 202 -20.12 -23.20 -1.59
CA PHE A 202 -18.95 -23.36 -2.48
C PHE A 202 -18.46 -24.82 -2.57
N LYS A 203 -18.60 -25.60 -1.50
CA LYS A 203 -18.29 -27.04 -1.51
C LYS A 203 -19.37 -27.86 -2.25
N GLN A 204 -20.62 -27.41 -2.27
CA GLN A 204 -21.71 -28.04 -3.01
C GLN A 204 -21.60 -27.74 -4.51
N GLU A 205 -21.28 -26.49 -4.86
CA GLU A 205 -21.09 -26.05 -6.24
C GLU A 205 -19.95 -25.01 -6.31
N ALA A 206 -18.82 -25.40 -6.90
CA ALA A 206 -17.61 -24.58 -6.98
C ALA A 206 -17.68 -23.53 -8.10
N THR A 207 -18.61 -22.58 -7.98
CA THR A 207 -18.72 -21.41 -8.88
C THR A 207 -17.75 -20.30 -8.48
N LEU A 208 -17.47 -19.37 -9.39
CA LEU A 208 -16.70 -18.16 -9.07
C LEU A 208 -17.46 -17.27 -8.08
N ASP A 209 -18.80 -17.24 -8.15
CA ASP A 209 -19.62 -16.42 -7.27
C ASP A 209 -19.60 -16.96 -5.84
N HIS A 210 -19.85 -18.26 -5.62
CA HIS A 210 -19.71 -18.87 -4.29
C HIS A 210 -18.27 -18.79 -3.72
N GLN A 211 -17.26 -18.77 -4.60
CA GLN A 211 -15.87 -18.51 -4.19
C GLN A 211 -15.69 -17.07 -3.68
N ASN A 212 -16.27 -16.09 -4.39
CA ASN A 212 -16.22 -14.68 -4.00
C ASN A 212 -16.99 -14.46 -2.69
N ASP A 213 -18.18 -15.04 -2.54
CA ASP A 213 -19.00 -14.96 -1.34
C ASP A 213 -18.19 -15.48 -0.13
N LEU A 214 -17.62 -16.68 -0.21
CA LEU A 214 -16.77 -17.24 0.85
C LEU A 214 -15.56 -16.35 1.20
N ILE A 215 -14.98 -15.64 0.23
CA ILE A 215 -13.89 -14.68 0.49
C ILE A 215 -14.42 -13.42 1.19
N TYR A 216 -15.63 -12.97 0.85
CA TYR A 216 -16.30 -11.80 1.42
C TYR A 216 -16.64 -12.02 2.90
N GLU A 217 -17.35 -13.10 3.21
CA GLU A 217 -17.74 -13.45 4.59
C GLU A 217 -16.52 -13.58 5.51
N VAL A 218 -15.45 -14.23 5.03
CA VAL A 218 -14.18 -14.35 5.77
C VAL A 218 -13.52 -12.99 5.98
N ALA A 219 -13.58 -12.09 4.99
CA ALA A 219 -13.04 -10.74 5.14
C ALA A 219 -13.81 -9.90 6.17
N ASP A 220 -15.15 -9.98 6.19
CA ASP A 220 -15.96 -9.22 7.14
C ASP A 220 -15.90 -9.80 8.58
N VAL A 221 -15.75 -11.12 8.77
CA VAL A 221 -15.33 -11.71 10.06
C VAL A 221 -14.04 -11.07 10.59
N TRP A 222 -13.02 -10.93 9.73
CA TRP A 222 -11.74 -10.34 10.12
C TRP A 222 -11.88 -8.84 10.40
N PHE A 223 -12.58 -8.09 9.53
CA PHE A 223 -12.85 -6.66 9.71
C PHE A 223 -13.55 -6.39 11.04
N HIS A 224 -14.66 -7.07 11.32
CA HIS A 224 -15.41 -6.89 12.56
C HIS A 224 -14.62 -7.33 13.80
N THR A 225 -13.74 -8.33 13.68
CA THR A 225 -12.80 -8.71 14.75
C THR A 225 -11.79 -7.59 15.05
N ILE A 226 -11.24 -6.90 14.04
CA ILE A 226 -10.33 -5.76 14.25
C ILE A 226 -11.09 -4.57 14.86
N VAL A 227 -12.35 -4.31 14.47
CA VAL A 227 -13.19 -3.28 15.10
C VAL A 227 -13.35 -3.56 16.61
N MET A 228 -13.58 -4.81 17.00
CA MET A 228 -13.65 -5.23 18.40
C MET A 228 -12.32 -5.02 19.14
N LEU A 229 -11.17 -5.34 18.52
CA LEU A 229 -9.86 -5.09 19.15
C LEU A 229 -9.64 -3.58 19.39
N GLY A 230 -9.99 -2.72 18.43
CA GLY A 230 -9.98 -1.26 18.61
C GLY A 230 -10.96 -0.76 19.68
N TYR A 231 -12.09 -1.44 19.90
CA TYR A 231 -12.99 -1.14 21.03
C TYR A 231 -12.31 -1.32 22.38
N PHE A 232 -11.40 -2.30 22.50
CA PHE A 232 -10.60 -2.58 23.70
C PHE A 232 -9.20 -1.92 23.71
N ASP A 233 -8.91 -1.04 22.74
CA ASP A 233 -7.59 -0.38 22.59
C ASP A 233 -6.43 -1.38 22.39
N LEU A 234 -6.71 -2.51 21.72
CA LEU A 234 -5.74 -3.57 21.40
C LEU A 234 -5.30 -3.49 19.94
N ASP A 235 -4.00 -3.48 19.69
CA ASP A 235 -3.44 -3.64 18.34
C ASP A 235 -3.58 -5.11 17.87
N ILE A 236 -3.99 -5.31 16.62
CA ILE A 236 -4.04 -6.63 15.98
C ILE A 236 -2.67 -7.33 15.96
N GLN A 237 -1.56 -6.59 16.01
CA GLN A 237 -0.22 -7.15 16.18
C GLN A 237 -0.10 -8.04 17.43
N LEU A 238 -0.89 -7.82 18.48
CA LEU A 238 -0.93 -8.72 19.65
C LEU A 238 -1.45 -10.12 19.28
N VAL A 239 -2.44 -10.19 18.40
CA VAL A 239 -3.01 -11.46 17.90
C VAL A 239 -2.07 -12.11 16.88
N LEU A 240 -1.46 -11.31 15.98
CA LEU A 240 -0.49 -11.81 15.00
C LEU A 240 0.78 -12.38 15.68
N ASN A 241 1.26 -11.74 16.75
CA ASN A 241 2.36 -12.26 17.57
C ASN A 241 1.98 -13.57 18.28
N GLU A 242 0.75 -13.70 18.79
CA GLU A 242 0.26 -14.96 19.38
C GLU A 242 0.12 -16.08 18.33
N LEU A 243 -0.29 -15.76 17.10
CA LEU A 243 -0.29 -16.71 15.98
C LEU A 243 1.14 -17.12 15.57
N ALA A 244 2.07 -16.17 15.48
CA ALA A 244 3.48 -16.45 15.21
C ALA A 244 4.12 -17.32 16.31
N ARG A 245 3.82 -17.07 17.59
CA ARG A 245 4.24 -17.92 18.72
C ARG A 245 3.74 -19.36 18.58
N ARG A 246 2.55 -19.57 18.01
CA ARG A 246 1.99 -20.91 17.74
C ARG A 246 2.64 -21.59 16.54
N GLN A 247 3.15 -20.87 15.54
CA GLN A 247 3.84 -21.50 14.39
C GLN A 247 5.09 -22.31 14.79
N GLY A 248 5.74 -21.96 15.91
CA GLY A 248 6.85 -22.72 16.49
C GLY A 248 6.45 -23.96 17.31
N LEU A 249 5.16 -24.26 17.45
CA LEU A 249 4.64 -25.36 18.27
C LEU A 249 3.67 -26.22 17.43
N SER A 250 3.81 -27.55 17.47
CA SER A 250 2.80 -28.39 16.82
C SER A 250 1.46 -28.27 17.55
N GLY A 251 0.35 -28.22 16.81
CA GLY A 251 -0.98 -28.04 17.40
C GLY A 251 -1.40 -29.14 18.39
N LEU A 252 -0.73 -30.30 18.37
CA LEU A 252 -0.87 -31.35 19.38
C LEU A 252 -0.20 -30.98 20.71
N VAL A 253 1.01 -30.40 20.67
CA VAL A 253 1.71 -29.89 21.86
C VAL A 253 0.97 -28.67 22.42
N GLU A 254 0.47 -27.78 21.56
CA GLU A 254 -0.31 -26.63 22.02
C GLU A 254 -1.61 -27.09 22.71
N LYS A 255 -2.32 -28.08 22.14
CA LYS A 255 -3.56 -28.61 22.74
C LYS A 255 -3.30 -29.33 24.07
N ALA A 256 -2.15 -29.99 24.24
CA ALA A 256 -1.74 -30.59 25.51
C ALA A 256 -1.38 -29.54 26.58
N ASN A 257 -0.82 -28.39 26.19
CA ASN A 257 -0.47 -27.31 27.11
C ASN A 257 -1.65 -26.41 27.51
N ARG A 258 -2.84 -26.60 26.91
CA ARG A 258 -4.08 -25.85 27.24
C ARG A 258 -4.91 -26.50 28.36
N THR A 259 -4.48 -27.61 28.95
CA THR A 259 -5.14 -28.22 30.12
C THR A 259 -4.46 -27.80 31.43
N HIS A 260 -4.85 -26.62 31.93
CA HIS A 260 -4.68 -26.18 33.32
C HIS A 260 -5.84 -25.26 33.72
#